data_AF-L0MYN9-F1
#
_entry.id   AF-L0MYN9-F1
#
_cell.length_a   1.000
_cell.length_b   1.000
_cell.length_c   1.000
_cell.angle_alpha   90.00
_cell.angle_beta   90.00
_cell.angle_gamma   90.00
#
_symmetry.space_group_name_H-M   'P 1'
#
loop_
_entity.id
_entity.type
_entity.pdbx_description
1 polymer ?
#
loop_
_entity_poly.entity_id
_entity_poly.type
_entity_poly.pdbx_seq_one_letter_code
_entity_poly.pdbx_strand_id
1 'polypeptide(L)'
;AAQEEEGAFFDDGREIELLHFVYSHPNIDKIRDSPEGVLAAIDEYGRTKKYLMNVGEDKGRIVTDLIAEVKPKTMIELGGYVGYSCILFADA
;
A
#
# COMPACT_ATOMS: atom_id res chain seq x y z
N ALA A 1 -21.58 2.71 -6.70
CA ALA A 1 -21.70 4.03 -6.06
C ALA A 1 -20.58 4.11 -5.05
N ALA A 2 -19.63 5.03 -5.24
CA ALA A 2 -18.64 5.32 -4.20
C ALA A 2 -19.40 5.97 -3.04
N GLN A 3 -19.44 5.31 -1.88
CA GLN A 3 -19.97 5.92 -0.68
C GLN A 3 -18.95 6.95 -0.20
N GLU A 4 -19.33 8.22 -0.30
CA GLU A 4 -18.71 9.33 0.41
C GLU A 4 -19.01 9.13 1.90
N GLU A 5 -18.04 8.63 2.66
CA GLU A 5 -18.05 8.76 4.12
C GLU A 5 -16.88 9.66 4.54
N GLU A 6 -17.07 10.97 4.35
CA GLU A 6 -16.29 11.97 5.09
C GLU A 6 -16.57 11.77 6.59
N GLY A 7 -15.63 11.16 7.30
CA GLY A 7 -15.65 11.02 8.76
C GLY A 7 -15.75 9.59 9.32
N ALA A 8 -15.71 8.55 8.49
CA ALA A 8 -15.63 7.18 9.00
C ALA A 8 -14.24 6.90 9.59
N PHE A 9 -14.17 6.88 10.93
CA PHE A 9 -13.01 6.34 11.64
C PHE A 9 -13.04 4.82 11.52
N PHE A 10 -12.11 4.27 10.76
CA PHE A 10 -12.00 2.82 10.54
C PHE A 10 -11.16 2.17 11.64
N ASP A 11 -11.74 2.03 12.83
CA ASP A 11 -11.18 1.22 13.93
C ASP A 11 -11.73 -0.20 13.91
N ASP A 12 -11.71 -0.80 12.72
CA ASP A 12 -12.29 -2.12 12.46
C ASP A 12 -11.23 -3.22 12.35
N GLY A 13 -9.99 -2.91 12.72
CA GLY A 13 -8.86 -3.84 12.77
C GLY A 13 -8.35 -4.29 11.39
N ARG A 14 -8.73 -3.63 10.29
CA ARG A 14 -8.33 -4.03 8.93
C ARG A 14 -6.82 -4.10 8.72
N GLU A 15 -6.03 -3.33 9.46
CA GLU A 15 -4.57 -3.33 9.40
C GLU A 15 -4.01 -4.66 9.91
N ILE A 16 -4.60 -5.20 10.98
CA ILE A 16 -4.24 -6.51 11.54
C ILE A 16 -4.77 -7.64 10.65
N GLU A 17 -5.97 -7.48 10.09
CA GLU A 17 -6.49 -8.44 9.12
C GLU A 17 -5.64 -8.50 7.85
N LEU A 18 -5.15 -7.37 7.35
CA LEU A 18 -4.21 -7.31 6.24
C LEU A 18 -2.93 -8.07 6.56
N LEU A 19 -2.37 -7.89 7.77
CA LEU A 19 -1.21 -8.64 8.22
C LEU A 19 -1.47 -10.16 8.13
N HIS A 20 -2.58 -10.63 8.69
CA HIS A 20 -2.95 -12.05 8.61
C HIS A 20 -3.21 -12.52 7.18
N PHE A 21 -3.81 -11.69 6.34
CA PHE A 21 -4.04 -11.99 4.93
C PHE A 21 -2.73 -12.23 4.19
N VAL A 22 -1.77 -11.31 4.31
CA VAL A 22 -0.46 -11.44 3.66
C VAL A 22 0.28 -12.69 4.19
N TYR A 23 0.32 -12.89 5.50
CA TYR A 23 1.04 -14.04 6.09
C TYR A 23 0.40 -15.40 5.78
N SER A 24 -0.91 -15.45 5.52
CA SER A 24 -1.62 -16.67 5.12
C SER A 24 -1.67 -16.87 3.60
N HIS A 25 -1.10 -15.95 2.82
CA HIS A 25 -1.12 -16.01 1.37
C HIS A 25 -0.36 -17.26 0.86
N PRO A 26 -0.94 -18.07 -0.06
CA PRO A 26 -0.34 -19.33 -0.50
C PRO A 26 1.03 -19.17 -1.17
N ASN A 27 1.34 -17.97 -1.65
CA ASN A 27 2.61 -17.63 -2.29
C ASN A 27 3.50 -16.73 -1.40
N ILE A 28 3.40 -16.81 -0.07
CA ILE A 28 4.17 -15.96 0.86
C ILE A 28 5.68 -15.98 0.57
N ASP A 29 6.25 -17.11 0.16
CA ASP A 29 7.67 -17.23 -0.17
C ASP A 29 8.08 -16.39 -1.38
N LYS A 30 7.14 -16.07 -2.30
CA LYS A 30 7.38 -15.18 -3.44
C LYS A 30 7.10 -13.71 -3.12
N ILE A 31 6.29 -13.46 -2.10
CA ILE A 31 5.97 -12.10 -1.63
C ILE A 31 7.13 -11.55 -0.79
N ARG A 32 7.77 -12.41 0.01
CA ARG A 32 8.94 -12.01 0.80
C ARG A 32 10.05 -11.50 -0.12
N ASP A 33 10.67 -10.41 0.31
CA ASP A 33 11.75 -9.73 -0.40
C ASP A 33 11.41 -9.25 -1.82
N SER A 34 10.11 -9.12 -2.16
CA SER A 34 9.64 -8.50 -3.41
C SER A 34 8.73 -7.31 -3.10
N PRO A 35 9.20 -6.07 -3.31
CA PRO A 35 8.38 -4.86 -3.18
C PRO A 35 7.06 -4.97 -3.97
N GLU A 36 7.13 -5.41 -5.23
CA GLU A 36 5.97 -5.56 -6.11
C GLU A 36 5.04 -6.66 -5.61
N GLY A 37 5.59 -7.77 -5.11
CA GLY A 37 4.81 -8.86 -4.51
C GLY A 37 4.06 -8.43 -3.26
N VAL A 38 4.69 -7.62 -2.39
CA VAL A 38 4.06 -7.06 -1.19
C VAL A 38 2.95 -6.08 -1.58
N LEU A 39 3.21 -5.15 -2.50
CA LEU A 39 2.21 -4.18 -2.98
C LEU A 39 1.00 -4.90 -3.59
N ALA A 40 1.23 -5.90 -4.44
CA ALA A 40 0.17 -6.69 -5.05
C ALA A 40 -0.71 -7.42 -4.00
N ALA A 41 -0.11 -7.97 -2.95
CA ALA A 41 -0.85 -8.62 -1.86
C ALA A 41 -1.69 -7.61 -1.06
N ILE A 42 -1.18 -6.40 -0.83
CA ILE A 42 -1.94 -5.33 -0.16
C ILE A 42 -3.11 -4.88 -1.05
N ASP A 43 -2.89 -4.70 -2.35
CA ASP A 43 -3.94 -4.32 -3.29
C ASP A 43 -5.00 -5.42 -3.46
N GLU A 44 -4.61 -6.70 -3.42
CA GLU A 44 -5.55 -7.82 -3.41
C GLU A 44 -6.48 -7.75 -2.19
N TYR A 45 -5.93 -7.55 -0.99
CA TYR A 45 -6.75 -7.36 0.22
C TYR A 45 -7.67 -6.15 0.08
N GLY A 46 -7.12 -5.01 -0.37
CA GLY A 46 -7.83 -3.75 -0.58
C GLY A 46 -9.03 -3.87 -1.52
N ARG A 47 -8.91 -4.71 -2.56
CA ARG A 47 -9.95 -4.95 -3.57
C ARG A 47 -10.95 -6.04 -3.18
N THR A 48 -10.53 -7.05 -2.44
CA THR A 48 -11.34 -8.27 -2.22
C THR A 48 -11.91 -8.41 -0.81
N LYS A 49 -11.35 -7.73 0.19
CA LYS A 49 -11.74 -7.85 1.61
C LYS A 49 -12.29 -6.55 2.16
N LYS A 50 -11.43 -5.55 2.34
CA LYS A 50 -11.78 -4.24 2.91
C LYS A 50 -10.95 -3.17 2.23
N TYR A 51 -11.60 -2.06 1.90
CA TYR A 51 -10.92 -0.91 1.32
C TYR A 51 -9.80 -0.39 2.22
N LEU A 52 -8.66 -0.02 1.63
CA LEU A 52 -7.52 0.57 2.32
C LEU A 52 -7.29 1.99 1.79
N MET A 53 -6.89 2.91 2.66
CA MET A 53 -6.57 4.31 2.29
C MET A 53 -5.19 4.47 1.65
N ASN A 54 -4.74 3.47 0.90
CA ASN A 54 -3.44 3.51 0.24
C ASN A 54 -3.42 4.52 -0.92
N VAL A 55 -2.23 4.96 -1.31
CA VAL A 55 -2.06 5.81 -2.50
C VAL A 55 -2.59 5.10 -3.76
N GLY A 56 -2.41 3.78 -3.84
CA GLY A 56 -2.82 2.97 -4.98
C GLY A 56 -1.98 3.22 -6.24
N GLU A 57 -2.17 2.37 -7.24
CA GLU A 57 -1.34 2.32 -8.47
C GLU A 57 -1.35 3.65 -9.25
N ASP A 58 -2.52 4.26 -9.46
CA ASP A 58 -2.65 5.44 -10.33
C ASP A 58 -1.98 6.70 -9.74
N LYS A 59 -2.25 6.99 -8.46
CA LYS A 59 -1.61 8.14 -7.78
C LYS A 59 -0.15 7.83 -7.46
N GLY A 60 0.15 6.56 -7.17
CA GLY A 60 1.50 6.08 -6.94
C GLY A 60 2.42 6.37 -8.12
N ARG A 61 1.96 6.06 -9.35
CA ARG A 61 2.71 6.30 -10.58
C ARG A 61 3.18 7.75 -10.74
N ILE A 62 2.33 8.71 -10.41
CA ILE A 62 2.67 10.14 -10.51
C ILE A 62 3.87 10.49 -9.60
N VAL A 63 3.88 9.94 -8.38
CA VAL A 63 4.95 10.20 -7.42
C VAL A 63 6.23 9.44 -7.80
N THR A 64 6.12 8.18 -8.23
CA THR A 64 7.27 7.37 -8.64
C THR A 64 7.94 7.94 -9.88
N ASP A 65 7.17 8.43 -10.86
CA ASP A 65 7.70 9.11 -12.05
C ASP A 65 8.50 10.35 -11.64
N LEU A 66 7.99 11.12 -10.67
CA LEU A 66 8.70 12.29 -10.14
C LEU A 66 9.97 11.90 -9.37
N ILE A 67 9.96 10.82 -8.58
CA ILE A 67 11.15 10.32 -7.88
C ILE A 67 12.24 9.94 -8.88
N ALA A 68 11.89 9.21 -9.94
CA ALA A 68 12.82 8.80 -10.99
C ALA A 68 13.41 10.00 -11.75
N GLU A 69 12.63 11.07 -11.94
CA GLU A 69 13.07 12.32 -12.56
C GLU A 69 14.03 13.11 -11.66
N VAL A 70 13.64 13.38 -10.41
CA VAL A 70 14.35 14.33 -9.54
C VAL A 70 15.46 13.69 -8.69
N LYS A 71 15.43 12.36 -8.53
CA LYS A 71 16.42 11.55 -7.79
C LYS A 71 16.76 12.16 -6.42
N PRO A 72 15.78 12.27 -5.51
CA PRO A 72 15.99 12.93 -4.23
C PRO A 72 16.99 12.13 -3.39
N LYS A 73 17.94 12.82 -2.75
CA LYS A 73 18.89 12.18 -1.81
C LYS A 73 18.23 11.81 -0.48
N THR A 74 17.18 12.53 -0.12
CA THR A 74 16.44 12.34 1.13
C THR A 74 14.99 12.70 0.88
N MET A 75 14.09 11.80 1.26
CA MET A 75 12.65 11.95 1.15
C MET A 75 12.02 11.72 2.53
N ILE A 76 10.96 12.46 2.85
CA ILE A 76 10.21 12.33 4.11
C ILE A 76 8.77 12.01 3.78
N GLU A 77 8.23 11.00 4.44
CA GLU A 77 6.81 10.64 4.40
C GLU A 77 6.14 11.07 5.72
N LEU A 78 5.01 11.78 5.62
CA LEU A 78 4.20 12.16 6.78
C LEU A 78 2.95 11.28 6.83
N GLY A 79 3.07 10.14 7.52
CA GLY A 79 2.02 9.15 7.68
C GLY A 79 2.20 7.95 6.74
N GLY A 80 2.75 6.85 7.26
CA GLY A 80 3.02 5.64 6.47
C GLY A 80 1.89 4.61 6.44
N TYR A 81 0.88 4.73 7.31
CA TYR A 81 -0.20 3.75 7.46
C TYR A 81 0.32 2.29 7.56
N VAL A 82 0.01 1.43 6.58
CA VAL A 82 0.49 0.03 6.49
C VAL A 82 1.78 -0.12 5.67
N GLY A 83 2.41 0.99 5.28
CA GLY A 83 3.70 1.02 4.58
C GLY A 83 3.62 0.94 3.05
N TYR A 84 2.43 0.97 2.45
CA TYR A 84 2.25 0.83 0.99
C TYR A 84 3.07 1.88 0.21
N SER A 85 2.91 3.16 0.52
CA SER A 85 3.64 4.25 -0.15
C SER A 85 5.13 4.21 0.15
N CYS A 86 5.53 3.87 1.37
CA CYS A 86 6.94 3.70 1.73
C CYS A 86 7.63 2.66 0.85
N ILE A 87 7.01 1.49 0.65
CA ILE A 87 7.55 0.43 -0.22
C ILE A 87 7.62 0.92 -1.67
N LEU A 88 6.52 1.48 -2.17
CA LEU A 88 6.43 1.96 -3.54
C LEU A 88 7.44 3.07 -3.87
N PHE A 89 7.64 4.01 -2.96
CA PHE A 89 8.51 5.17 -3.19
C PHE A 89 9.99 4.84 -2.96
N ALA A 90 10.30 3.86 -2.10
CA ALA A 90 11.68 3.43 -1.88
C ALA A 90 12.24 2.58 -3.04
N ASP A 91 11.35 1.94 -3.80
CA ASP A 91 11.71 1.10 -4.96
C ASP A 91 11.82 1.90 -6.27
N ALA A 92 11.22 3.09 -6.34
CA ALA A 92 11.16 3.99 -7.50
C ALA A 92 12.49 4.74 -7.78
#